data_AF-A0A1W9VQ24-F1
#
_entry.id   AF-A0A1W9VQ24-F1
#
_cell.length_a   1.000
_cell.length_b   1.000
_cell.length_c   1.000
_cell.angle_alpha   90.00
_cell.angle_beta   90.00
_cell.angle_gamma   90.00
#
_symmetry.space_group_name_H-M   'P 1'
#
loop_
_entity.id
_entity.type
_entity.pdbx_description
1 polymer ?
#
loop_
_entity_poly.entity_id
_entity_poly.type
_entity_poly.pdbx_seq_one_letter_code
_entity_poly.pdbx_strand_id
1 'polypeptide(L)'
;MKLNFRRDVLLILFLIFTTLIIAVPKVDYDWHTPEKNISTIALGLGGLNQIYPEDYFIAYSNPSLLALRSGSYFSSSFRSRRMDEKPLNDILSPSYLLHKKQFVYYTFSAPKFAFSYQPIMDINTSVSNDTLNTYHDLYMNCYTISLAASDETYKNLTIGFNLKFLNGRQIYNKNIKNNNLWEAAEFVDDSAIGYAVDLGLSYHKNTMLVGLTLHDVVSKIYWDEKNDTHLRQRYSFGAGFYNEKSTFSVSTQGRFNQPDESTYHIGYGYSLGLGKSATQSFGFKTGLYGSKFDKMKNMYYTLGIGYTVSMFRVDISAISKGFTARNTDYLFSITVGR
;
A
#
# COMPACT_ATOMS: atom_id res chain seq x y z
N MET A 1 -5.31 48.63 38.76
CA MET A 1 -6.39 47.64 38.56
C MET A 1 -5.85 46.55 37.63
N LYS A 2 -5.29 45.48 38.20
CA LYS A 2 -4.62 44.40 37.45
C LYS A 2 -5.70 43.40 36.99
N LEU A 3 -5.98 43.34 35.70
CA LEU A 3 -6.82 42.28 35.14
C LEU A 3 -6.03 40.95 35.19
N ASN A 4 -6.61 39.95 35.85
CA ASN A 4 -6.09 38.58 35.93
C ASN A 4 -6.34 37.86 34.59
N PHE A 5 -5.43 38.06 33.64
CA PHE A 5 -5.50 37.58 32.25
C PHE A 5 -5.43 36.05 32.06
N ARG A 6 -5.38 35.25 33.13
CA ARG A 6 -5.09 33.81 33.04
C ARG A 6 -6.28 32.88 33.25
N ARG A 7 -7.41 33.36 33.77
CA ARG A 7 -8.52 32.47 34.14
C ARG A 7 -9.69 32.51 33.15
N ASP A 8 -9.93 33.66 32.52
CA ASP A 8 -11.03 33.83 31.57
C ASP A 8 -10.68 33.37 30.15
N VAL A 9 -9.40 33.44 29.76
CA VAL A 9 -8.89 32.89 28.49
C VAL A 9 -8.98 31.36 28.46
N LEU A 10 -8.81 30.71 29.62
CA LEU A 10 -8.92 29.26 29.76
C LEU A 10 -10.38 28.77 29.70
N LEU A 11 -11.34 29.58 30.15
CA LEU A 11 -12.76 29.25 30.03
C LEU A 11 -13.30 29.48 28.60
N ILE A 12 -12.80 30.51 27.90
CA ILE A 12 -13.13 30.78 26.49
C ILE A 12 -12.49 29.73 25.56
N LEU A 13 -11.28 29.24 25.87
CA LEU A 13 -10.67 28.10 25.16
C LEU A 13 -11.37 26.76 25.45
N PHE A 14 -12.02 26.61 26.61
CA PHE A 14 -12.77 25.39 26.94
C PHE A 14 -14.18 25.37 26.33
N LEU A 15 -14.78 26.55 26.08
CA LEU A 15 -16.13 26.67 25.48
C LEU A 15 -16.15 26.62 23.94
N ILE A 16 -15.01 26.82 23.26
CA ILE A 16 -14.91 26.72 21.79
C ILE A 16 -14.75 25.25 21.31
N PHE A 17 -14.50 24.29 22.20
CA PHE A 17 -14.36 22.86 21.85
C PHE A 17 -15.61 22.02 22.12
N THR A 18 -16.80 22.61 21.95
CA THR A 18 -18.01 21.79 21.71
C THR A 18 -18.21 21.60 20.22
N THR A 19 -17.21 20.99 19.56
CA THR A 19 -17.45 20.38 18.26
C THR A 19 -18.50 19.29 18.48
N LEU A 20 -19.67 19.41 17.84
CA LEU A 20 -20.55 18.26 17.66
C LEU A 20 -19.66 17.12 17.15
N ILE A 21 -19.53 16.06 17.94
CA ILE A 21 -18.89 14.83 17.47
C ILE A 21 -19.91 14.22 16.53
N ILE A 22 -19.82 14.61 15.26
CA ILE A 22 -20.54 13.99 14.17
C ILE A 22 -20.03 12.54 14.11
N ALA A 23 -20.92 11.58 14.30
CA ALA A 23 -20.59 10.16 14.47
C ALA A 23 -20.37 9.52 13.09
N VAL A 24 -19.36 10.04 12.38
CA VAL A 24 -18.89 9.50 11.11
C VAL A 24 -18.24 8.13 11.36
N PRO A 25 -18.38 7.16 10.44
CA PRO A 25 -17.61 5.92 10.49
C PRO A 25 -16.12 6.19 10.70
N LYS A 26 -15.54 5.60 11.75
CA LYS A 26 -14.11 5.76 12.03
C LYS A 26 -13.29 5.11 10.91
N VAL A 27 -12.45 5.92 10.26
CA VAL A 27 -11.51 5.46 9.24
C VAL A 27 -10.22 5.02 9.91
N ASP A 28 -9.72 3.82 9.60
CA ASP A 28 -8.38 3.37 10.01
C ASP A 28 -7.38 3.66 8.88
N TYR A 29 -6.48 4.60 9.13
CA TYR A 29 -5.44 5.03 8.19
C TYR A 29 -4.23 4.09 8.22
N ASP A 30 -4.48 2.80 8.01
CA ASP A 30 -3.47 1.76 7.83
C ASP A 30 -3.47 1.26 6.38
N TRP A 31 -2.44 1.63 5.63
CA TRP A 31 -2.36 1.40 4.18
C TRP A 31 -1.22 0.46 3.80
N HIS A 32 -0.19 0.32 4.64
CA HIS A 32 0.92 -0.60 4.40
C HIS A 32 0.59 -2.00 4.93
N THR A 33 -0.57 -2.55 4.56
CA THR A 33 -0.88 -3.95 4.85
C THR A 33 -0.46 -4.85 3.67
N PRO A 34 -0.05 -6.11 3.92
CA PRO A 34 0.30 -7.04 2.85
C PRO A 34 -0.84 -7.25 1.83
N GLU A 35 -2.10 -7.23 2.30
CA GLU A 35 -3.28 -7.37 1.43
C GLU A 35 -3.42 -6.18 0.47
N LYS A 36 -3.05 -4.96 0.89
CA LYS A 36 -3.12 -3.72 0.09
C LYS A 36 -1.88 -3.48 -0.77
N ASN A 37 -1.01 -4.47 -0.92
CA ASN A 37 0.23 -4.32 -1.69
C ASN A 37 -0.04 -3.84 -3.13
N ILE A 38 0.82 -2.93 -3.60
CA ILE A 38 0.73 -2.28 -4.91
C ILE A 38 1.60 -2.97 -5.96
N SER A 39 2.56 -3.79 -5.54
CA SER A 39 3.53 -4.46 -6.39
C SER A 39 3.14 -5.91 -6.63
N THR A 40 2.99 -6.28 -7.89
CA THR A 40 2.84 -7.68 -8.31
C THR A 40 4.04 -8.51 -7.88
N ILE A 41 5.24 -7.96 -7.98
CA ILE A 41 6.48 -8.63 -7.59
C ILE A 41 6.52 -8.87 -6.08
N ALA A 42 6.30 -7.84 -5.26
CA ALA A 42 6.29 -7.99 -3.80
C ALA A 42 5.16 -8.91 -3.34
N LEU A 43 3.98 -8.82 -3.97
CA LEU A 43 2.87 -9.73 -3.69
C LEU A 43 3.29 -11.17 -3.96
N GLY A 44 3.89 -11.47 -5.11
CA GLY A 44 4.37 -12.80 -5.46
C GLY A 44 5.51 -13.34 -4.58
N LEU A 45 6.24 -12.46 -3.88
CA LEU A 45 7.31 -12.81 -2.93
C LEU A 45 6.79 -12.93 -1.49
N GLY A 46 5.51 -13.24 -1.29
CA GLY A 46 4.93 -13.38 0.04
C GLY A 46 4.41 -12.07 0.61
N GLY A 47 4.08 -11.08 -0.20
CA GLY A 47 3.38 -9.87 0.25
C GLY A 47 4.25 -8.75 0.80
N LEU A 48 5.58 -8.90 0.81
CA LEU A 48 6.52 -7.88 1.27
C LEU A 48 7.83 -7.96 0.48
N ASN A 49 8.42 -6.81 0.16
CA ASN A 49 9.72 -6.75 -0.48
C ASN A 49 10.65 -5.77 0.26
N GLN A 50 11.70 -6.29 0.87
CA GLN A 50 12.75 -5.51 1.53
C GLN A 50 14.14 -5.79 0.95
N ILE A 51 14.25 -6.63 -0.09
CA ILE A 51 15.54 -7.15 -0.55
C ILE A 51 15.71 -7.24 -2.06
N TYR A 52 14.67 -6.99 -2.86
CA TYR A 52 14.69 -7.19 -4.30
C TYR A 52 14.61 -5.84 -5.04
N PRO A 53 15.76 -5.26 -5.45
CA PRO A 53 15.81 -3.92 -6.03
C PRO A 53 15.23 -3.82 -7.45
N GLU A 54 15.05 -4.94 -8.15
CA GLU A 54 14.46 -4.97 -9.51
C GLU A 54 12.92 -4.93 -9.52
N ASP A 55 12.29 -4.85 -8.35
CA ASP A 55 10.84 -4.61 -8.27
C ASP A 55 10.51 -3.18 -8.67
N TYR A 56 9.87 -2.94 -9.81
CA TYR A 56 9.62 -1.58 -10.32
C TYR A 56 8.92 -0.64 -9.32
N PHE A 57 8.18 -1.19 -8.36
CA PHE A 57 7.48 -0.47 -7.30
C PHE A 57 8.29 -0.31 -6.00
N ILE A 58 9.61 -0.59 -6.02
CA ILE A 58 10.43 -0.73 -4.80
C ILE A 58 10.39 0.48 -3.87
N ALA A 59 10.24 1.68 -4.44
CA ALA A 59 10.17 2.94 -3.68
C ALA A 59 9.09 2.91 -2.60
N TYR A 60 7.96 2.24 -2.88
CA TYR A 60 6.87 2.06 -1.94
C TYR A 60 7.25 1.12 -0.79
N SER A 61 7.99 0.05 -1.08
CA SER A 61 8.28 -1.00 -0.09
C SER A 61 9.51 -0.67 0.73
N ASN A 62 10.59 -0.24 0.08
CA ASN A 62 11.81 0.26 0.70
C ASN A 62 12.51 1.27 -0.24
N PRO A 63 12.46 2.58 0.05
CA PRO A 63 13.05 3.59 -0.83
C PRO A 63 14.57 3.46 -0.96
N SER A 64 15.27 2.88 0.01
CA SER A 64 16.75 2.77 -0.04
C SER A 64 17.25 1.87 -1.17
N LEU A 65 16.42 0.94 -1.63
CA LEU A 65 16.76 0.01 -2.72
C LEU A 65 16.75 0.68 -4.10
N LEU A 66 16.18 1.89 -4.22
CA LEU A 66 16.32 2.69 -5.44
C LEU A 66 17.78 3.01 -5.78
N ALA A 67 18.66 3.08 -4.77
CA ALA A 67 20.08 3.31 -4.99
C ALA A 67 20.81 2.13 -5.66
N LEU A 68 20.21 0.93 -5.62
CA LEU A 68 20.76 -0.29 -6.22
C LEU A 68 20.17 -0.58 -7.61
N ARG A 69 19.27 0.27 -8.08
CA ARG A 69 18.62 0.14 -9.39
C ARG A 69 19.51 0.67 -10.50
N SER A 70 19.53 -0.03 -11.63
CA SER A 70 20.29 0.34 -12.83
C SER A 70 19.45 1.10 -13.88
N GLY A 71 18.16 0.77 -14.00
CA GLY A 71 17.29 1.28 -15.07
C GLY A 71 16.23 2.27 -14.64
N SER A 72 15.56 2.88 -15.63
CA SER A 72 14.41 3.75 -15.46
C SER A 72 13.14 3.13 -16.04
N TYR A 73 12.07 3.17 -15.26
CA TYR A 73 10.83 2.45 -15.53
C TYR A 73 9.62 3.31 -15.23
N PHE A 74 8.61 3.21 -16.09
CA PHE A 74 7.25 3.59 -15.77
C PHE A 74 6.43 2.33 -15.54
N SER A 75 5.73 2.27 -14.42
CA SER A 75 4.94 1.10 -14.03
C SER A 75 3.59 1.51 -13.51
N SER A 76 2.57 0.73 -13.83
CA SER A 76 1.24 0.89 -13.26
C SER A 76 0.66 -0.46 -12.86
N SER A 77 -0.06 -0.48 -11.73
CA SER A 77 -0.74 -1.66 -11.22
C SER A 77 -2.24 -1.48 -11.06
N PHE A 78 -2.94 -2.59 -11.20
CA PHE A 78 -4.39 -2.68 -11.21
C PHE A 78 -4.82 -3.92 -10.44
N ARG A 79 -5.85 -3.78 -9.62
CA ARG A 79 -6.38 -4.88 -8.81
C ARG A 79 -7.77 -5.26 -9.30
N SER A 80 -7.97 -6.56 -9.48
CA SER A 80 -9.32 -7.11 -9.58
C SER A 80 -9.83 -7.33 -8.17
N ARG A 81 -10.97 -6.73 -7.83
CA ARG A 81 -11.65 -7.02 -6.57
C ARG A 81 -12.27 -8.42 -6.65
N ARG A 82 -12.44 -9.06 -5.49
CA ARG A 82 -13.18 -10.32 -5.33
C ARG A 82 -14.56 -10.16 -5.98
N MET A 83 -14.88 -11.05 -6.91
CA MET A 83 -16.21 -11.19 -7.50
C MET A 83 -16.60 -12.67 -7.46
N ASP A 84 -17.91 -12.89 -7.49
CA ASP A 84 -18.62 -14.11 -7.07
C ASP A 84 -18.08 -15.46 -7.56
N GLU A 85 -18.54 -16.52 -6.89
CA GLU A 85 -18.16 -17.92 -7.06
C GLU A 85 -18.00 -18.35 -8.53
N LYS A 86 -16.75 -18.43 -9.02
CA LYS A 86 -16.44 -19.03 -10.32
C LYS A 86 -15.36 -20.09 -10.22
N PRO A 87 -15.43 -21.15 -11.05
CA PRO A 87 -14.39 -22.18 -11.13
C PRO A 87 -13.07 -21.62 -11.69
N LEU A 88 -11.94 -22.26 -11.32
CA LEU A 88 -10.57 -21.81 -11.64
C LEU A 88 -10.33 -21.54 -13.13
N ASN A 89 -10.97 -22.30 -14.02
CA ASN A 89 -10.81 -22.13 -15.47
C ASN A 89 -11.43 -20.82 -15.99
N ASP A 90 -12.55 -20.39 -15.40
CA ASP A 90 -13.16 -19.11 -15.72
C ASP A 90 -12.34 -17.95 -15.17
N ILE A 91 -11.68 -18.16 -14.03
CA ILE A 91 -10.81 -17.18 -13.36
C ILE A 91 -9.54 -16.89 -14.17
N LEU A 92 -8.98 -17.90 -14.84
CA LEU A 92 -7.82 -17.76 -15.72
C LEU A 92 -8.17 -17.19 -17.10
N SER A 93 -9.46 -16.99 -17.40
CA SER A 93 -9.85 -16.37 -18.67
C SER A 93 -9.37 -14.92 -18.73
N PRO A 94 -8.88 -14.44 -19.90
CA PRO A 94 -8.54 -13.03 -20.08
C PRO A 94 -9.71 -12.12 -19.71
N SER A 95 -10.95 -12.50 -20.02
CA SER A 95 -12.15 -11.75 -19.63
C SER A 95 -12.30 -11.56 -18.13
N TYR A 96 -11.90 -12.55 -17.31
CA TYR A 96 -11.99 -12.47 -15.85
C TYR A 96 -10.83 -11.66 -15.27
N LEU A 97 -9.60 -11.91 -15.72
CA LEU A 97 -8.42 -11.12 -15.32
C LEU A 97 -8.53 -9.64 -15.72
N LEU A 98 -9.32 -9.33 -16.75
CA LEU A 98 -9.61 -7.98 -17.24
C LEU A 98 -10.92 -7.38 -16.69
N HIS A 99 -11.70 -8.12 -15.90
CA HIS A 99 -12.99 -7.65 -15.41
C HIS A 99 -12.83 -6.59 -14.31
N LYS A 100 -13.47 -5.43 -14.46
CA LYS A 100 -13.54 -4.31 -13.49
C LYS A 100 -12.23 -4.09 -12.72
N LYS A 101 -11.13 -3.97 -13.47
CA LYS A 101 -9.83 -3.56 -12.93
C LYS A 101 -9.94 -2.17 -12.31
N GLN A 102 -9.51 -2.05 -11.06
CA GLN A 102 -9.32 -0.75 -10.44
C GLN A 102 -7.87 -0.37 -10.48
N PHE A 103 -7.60 0.86 -10.87
CA PHE A 103 -6.28 1.45 -10.76
C PHE A 103 -5.83 1.43 -9.28
N VAL A 104 -4.59 1.01 -9.04
CA VAL A 104 -4.01 0.93 -7.68
C VAL A 104 -2.86 1.91 -7.53
N TYR A 105 -1.98 1.96 -8.52
CA TYR A 105 -0.73 2.71 -8.39
C TYR A 105 -0.10 2.99 -9.75
N TYR A 106 0.62 4.10 -9.87
CA TYR A 106 1.65 4.26 -10.90
C TYR A 106 2.90 4.85 -10.29
N THR A 107 4.04 4.55 -10.91
CA THR A 107 5.33 5.13 -10.56
C THR A 107 6.19 5.33 -11.78
N PHE A 108 6.90 6.44 -11.81
CA PHE A 108 8.13 6.57 -12.56
C PHE A 108 9.27 6.36 -11.58
N SER A 109 10.16 5.41 -11.86
CA SER A 109 11.30 5.12 -11.01
C SER A 109 12.57 5.02 -11.83
N ALA A 110 13.57 5.78 -11.40
CA ALA A 110 14.91 5.83 -11.96
C ALA A 110 15.94 5.47 -10.86
N PRO A 111 17.22 5.31 -11.20
CA PRO A 111 18.26 5.17 -10.18
C PRO A 111 18.19 6.35 -9.19
N LYS A 112 18.07 6.04 -7.89
CA LYS A 112 18.02 7.01 -6.78
C LYS A 112 16.81 7.96 -6.72
N PHE A 113 15.84 7.85 -7.63
CA PHE A 113 14.67 8.73 -7.67
C PHE A 113 13.40 7.98 -8.06
N ALA A 114 12.27 8.34 -7.46
CA ALA A 114 10.97 7.95 -8.00
C ALA A 114 9.90 9.01 -7.72
N PHE A 115 8.89 9.03 -8.59
CA PHE A 115 7.65 9.76 -8.39
C PHE A 115 6.48 8.80 -8.56
N SER A 116 5.49 8.86 -7.67
CA SER A 116 4.34 7.97 -7.73
C SER A 116 3.03 8.58 -7.28
N TYR A 117 1.94 7.95 -7.69
CA TYR A 117 0.58 8.29 -7.28
C TYR A 117 -0.18 7.03 -6.89
N GLN A 118 -1.00 7.17 -5.83
CA GLN A 118 -1.82 6.10 -5.27
C GLN A 118 -3.16 6.64 -4.74
N PRO A 119 -4.32 6.14 -5.20
CA PRO A 119 -5.57 6.23 -4.44
C PRO A 119 -5.48 5.27 -3.25
N ILE A 120 -5.13 5.80 -2.09
CA ILE A 120 -4.98 5.02 -0.85
C ILE A 120 -6.33 4.67 -0.21
N MET A 121 -7.38 5.41 -0.57
CA MET A 121 -8.75 5.17 -0.14
C MET A 121 -9.74 5.61 -1.20
N ASP A 122 -10.75 4.77 -1.43
CA ASP A 122 -11.86 5.01 -2.35
C ASP A 122 -13.06 4.16 -1.87
N ILE A 123 -13.89 4.78 -1.04
CA ILE A 123 -15.09 4.22 -0.44
C ILE A 123 -16.27 4.98 -1.03
N ASN A 124 -17.13 4.28 -1.76
CA ASN A 124 -18.41 4.80 -2.20
C ASN A 124 -19.50 3.79 -1.80
N THR A 125 -20.32 4.18 -0.82
CA THR A 125 -21.39 3.33 -0.30
C THR A 125 -22.67 4.13 -0.15
N SER A 126 -23.76 3.60 -0.67
CA SER A 126 -25.10 4.10 -0.44
C SER A 126 -25.97 2.97 0.10
N VAL A 127 -26.59 3.20 1.25
CA VAL A 127 -27.50 2.26 1.89
C VAL A 127 -28.82 2.96 2.10
N SER A 128 -29.88 2.43 1.50
CA SER A 128 -31.23 2.94 1.68
C SER A 128 -32.14 1.82 2.16
N ASN A 129 -32.91 2.09 3.21
CA ASN A 129 -33.99 1.24 3.71
C ASN A 129 -35.23 2.11 4.02
N ASP A 130 -36.29 1.52 4.57
CA ASP A 130 -37.57 2.23 4.79
C ASP A 130 -37.49 3.41 5.76
N THR A 131 -36.46 3.50 6.61
CA THR A 131 -36.34 4.50 7.68
C THR A 131 -35.06 5.33 7.62
N LEU A 132 -34.06 4.87 6.86
CA LEU A 132 -32.71 5.41 6.83
C LEU A 132 -32.18 5.41 5.39
N ASN A 133 -31.59 6.53 4.99
CA ASN A 133 -30.81 6.65 3.77
C ASN A 133 -29.44 7.24 4.10
N THR A 134 -28.39 6.45 3.95
CA THR A 134 -27.01 6.90 4.12
C THR A 134 -26.27 6.91 2.80
N TYR A 135 -25.51 7.97 2.58
CA TYR A 135 -24.54 8.10 1.52
C TYR A 135 -23.19 8.41 2.16
N HIS A 136 -22.16 7.66 1.76
CA HIS A 136 -20.80 7.88 2.21
C HIS A 136 -19.87 7.75 1.02
N ASP A 137 -19.16 8.83 0.76
CA ASP A 137 -18.14 8.92 -0.27
C ASP A 137 -16.87 9.46 0.38
N LEU A 138 -15.78 8.72 0.25
CA LEU A 138 -14.53 9.05 0.89
C LEU A 138 -13.40 8.61 -0.03
N TYR A 139 -12.65 9.59 -0.52
CA TYR A 139 -11.42 9.34 -1.24
C TYR A 139 -10.25 9.99 -0.55
N MET A 140 -9.09 9.37 -0.71
CA MET A 140 -7.82 9.97 -0.39
C MET A 140 -6.79 9.48 -1.40
N ASN A 141 -5.99 10.40 -1.92
CA ASN A 141 -4.86 10.10 -2.76
C ASN A 141 -3.56 10.48 -2.09
N CYS A 142 -2.49 9.82 -2.54
CA CYS A 142 -1.13 10.02 -2.11
C CYS A 142 -0.24 10.24 -3.34
N TYR A 143 0.53 11.32 -3.32
CA TYR A 143 1.63 11.57 -4.25
C TYR A 143 2.93 11.41 -3.49
N THR A 144 3.86 10.62 -4.01
CA THR A 144 5.14 10.35 -3.32
C THR A 144 6.30 10.77 -4.19
N ILE A 145 7.24 11.48 -3.60
CA ILE A 145 8.59 11.68 -4.13
C ILE A 145 9.54 10.83 -3.30
N SER A 146 10.34 10.01 -3.97
CA SER A 146 11.27 9.09 -3.34
C SER A 146 12.69 9.43 -3.75
N LEU A 147 13.59 9.45 -2.77
CA LEU A 147 15.01 9.71 -2.96
C LEU A 147 15.82 8.61 -2.27
N ALA A 148 16.94 8.23 -2.87
CA ALA A 148 17.89 7.32 -2.25
C ALA A 148 19.33 7.75 -2.46
N ALA A 149 20.17 7.41 -1.48
CA ALA A 149 21.58 7.73 -1.50
C ALA A 149 22.42 6.54 -1.06
N SER A 150 23.64 6.50 -1.56
CA SER A 150 24.69 5.56 -1.21
C SER A 150 25.99 6.34 -1.20
N ASP A 151 26.83 6.12 -0.19
CA ASP A 151 28.14 6.79 -0.07
C ASP A 151 29.26 5.89 -0.64
N GLU A 152 30.34 6.51 -1.14
CA GLU A 152 31.53 5.80 -1.60
C GLU A 152 32.31 5.16 -0.44
N THR A 153 32.26 5.74 0.76
CA THR A 153 32.90 5.18 1.96
C THR A 153 32.17 3.92 2.44
N TYR A 154 30.85 3.95 2.41
CA TYR A 154 29.98 2.87 2.84
C TYR A 154 29.17 2.33 1.65
N LYS A 155 29.87 1.80 0.63
CA LYS A 155 29.25 1.34 -0.62
C LYS A 155 28.13 0.32 -0.43
N ASN A 156 28.23 -0.48 0.62
CA ASN A 156 27.28 -1.54 0.95
C ASN A 156 26.02 -1.00 1.65
N LEU A 157 26.04 0.24 2.14
CA LEU A 157 24.94 0.87 2.86
C LEU A 157 24.19 1.84 1.95
N THR A 158 22.88 1.72 1.90
CA THR A 158 22.02 2.68 1.21
C THR A 158 20.94 3.18 2.15
N ILE A 159 20.59 4.45 1.99
CA ILE A 159 19.50 5.11 2.69
C ILE A 159 18.48 5.59 1.67
N GLY A 160 17.22 5.67 2.08
CA GLY A 160 16.17 6.21 1.24
C GLY A 160 15.09 6.88 2.05
N PHE A 161 14.32 7.73 1.38
CA PHE A 161 13.30 8.56 1.98
C PHE A 161 12.13 8.70 1.00
N ASN A 162 10.91 8.67 1.53
CA ASN A 162 9.70 9.05 0.81
C ASN A 162 9.09 10.30 1.44
N LEU A 163 8.80 11.31 0.63
CA LEU A 163 7.90 12.40 0.98
C LEU A 163 6.54 12.15 0.34
N LYS A 164 5.51 12.02 1.16
CA LYS A 164 4.13 11.81 0.71
C LYS A 164 3.33 13.07 0.91
N PHE A 165 2.55 13.44 -0.10
CA PHE A 165 1.52 14.46 -0.04
C PHE A 165 0.15 13.80 -0.19
N LEU A 166 -0.75 14.10 0.73
CA LEU A 166 -2.08 13.51 0.81
C LEU A 166 -3.12 14.56 0.44
N ASN A 167 -4.12 14.19 -0.37
CA ASN A 167 -5.31 14.98 -0.58
C ASN A 167 -6.55 14.09 -0.53
N GLY A 168 -7.62 14.56 0.10
CA GLY A 168 -8.84 13.77 0.25
C GLY A 168 -10.07 14.63 0.45
N ARG A 169 -11.22 13.97 0.43
CA ARG A 169 -12.50 14.56 0.79
C ARG A 169 -13.41 13.46 1.30
N GLN A 170 -14.25 13.82 2.25
CA GLN A 170 -15.30 12.97 2.78
C GLN A 170 -16.64 13.67 2.63
N ILE A 171 -17.58 13.01 1.97
CA ILE A 171 -18.99 13.39 1.95
C ILE A 171 -19.75 12.30 2.69
N TYR A 172 -20.45 12.69 3.75
CA TYR A 172 -21.34 11.79 4.48
C TYR A 172 -22.69 12.47 4.65
N ASN A 173 -23.74 11.79 4.21
CA ASN A 173 -25.11 12.26 4.35
C ASN A 173 -25.95 11.14 4.96
N LYS A 174 -26.68 11.46 6.02
CA LYS A 174 -27.61 10.57 6.70
C LYS A 174 -28.97 11.25 6.73
N ASN A 175 -29.94 10.66 6.06
CA ASN A 175 -31.33 11.08 6.09
C ASN A 175 -32.16 10.05 6.85
N ILE A 176 -33.09 10.52 7.68
CA ILE A 176 -34.03 9.69 8.42
C ILE A 176 -35.44 10.02 7.93
N LYS A 177 -36.29 9.00 7.81
CA LYS A 177 -37.68 9.18 7.41
C LYS A 177 -38.53 9.57 8.61
N ASN A 178 -39.19 10.72 8.54
CA ASN A 178 -40.12 11.22 9.55
C ASN A 178 -41.45 11.55 8.88
N ASN A 179 -42.54 10.89 9.27
CA ASN A 179 -43.88 11.13 8.73
C ASN A 179 -43.96 11.21 7.19
N ASN A 180 -43.31 10.25 6.49
CA ASN A 180 -43.18 10.16 5.02
C ASN A 180 -42.30 11.21 4.32
N LEU A 181 -41.66 12.11 5.06
CA LEU A 181 -40.64 13.02 4.55
C LEU A 181 -39.24 12.52 4.93
N TRP A 182 -38.28 12.74 4.04
CA TRP A 182 -36.86 12.52 4.35
C TRP A 182 -36.28 13.78 4.94
N GLU A 183 -35.74 13.69 6.16
CA GLU A 183 -35.08 14.80 6.85
C GLU A 183 -33.59 14.49 6.98
N ALA A 184 -32.74 15.47 6.65
CA ALA A 184 -31.29 15.35 6.85
C ALA A 184 -30.98 15.36 8.35
N ALA A 185 -30.51 14.23 8.85
CA ALA A 185 -30.10 14.07 10.24
C ALA A 185 -28.62 14.42 10.45
N GLU A 186 -27.80 14.21 9.42
CA GLU A 186 -26.35 14.42 9.49
C GLU A 186 -25.83 14.73 8.08
N PHE A 187 -25.03 15.79 7.94
CA PHE A 187 -24.33 16.10 6.71
C PHE A 187 -22.92 16.55 7.03
N VAL A 188 -21.94 15.98 6.34
CA VAL A 188 -20.53 16.31 6.40
C VAL A 188 -20.01 16.42 5.00
N ASP A 189 -19.31 17.51 4.73
CA ASP A 189 -18.54 17.70 3.51
C ASP A 189 -17.21 18.32 3.88
N ASP A 190 -16.20 17.47 4.02
CA ASP A 190 -14.95 17.81 4.70
C ASP A 190 -13.78 17.47 3.80
N SER A 191 -12.90 18.44 3.56
CA SER A 191 -11.71 18.24 2.72
C SER A 191 -10.50 17.94 3.59
N ALA A 192 -9.53 17.23 3.01
CA ALA A 192 -8.31 16.85 3.71
C ALA A 192 -7.06 17.16 2.89
N ILE A 193 -6.03 17.67 3.58
CA ILE A 193 -4.66 17.73 3.09
C ILE A 193 -3.74 17.10 4.11
N GLY A 194 -2.62 16.52 3.68
CA GLY A 194 -1.71 15.90 4.63
C GLY A 194 -0.34 15.59 4.07
N TYR A 195 0.52 15.09 4.94
CA TYR A 195 1.85 14.66 4.58
C TYR A 195 2.26 13.42 5.37
N ALA A 196 3.21 12.66 4.83
CA ALA A 196 3.86 11.58 5.55
C ALA A 196 5.29 11.33 5.06
N VAL A 197 6.10 10.72 5.92
CA VAL A 197 7.51 10.40 5.66
C VAL A 197 7.80 8.95 5.96
N ASP A 198 8.41 8.26 4.99
CA ASP A 198 9.04 6.95 5.22
C ASP A 198 10.56 7.08 5.21
N LEU A 199 11.22 6.18 5.95
CA LEU A 199 12.66 6.04 5.99
C LEU A 199 13.04 4.60 5.63
N GLY A 200 13.95 4.44 4.67
CA GLY A 200 14.50 3.16 4.25
C GLY A 200 16.00 3.07 4.54
N LEU A 201 16.45 1.88 4.91
CA LEU A 201 17.84 1.51 5.06
C LEU A 201 18.05 0.15 4.39
N SER A 202 19.16 -0.03 3.69
CA SER A 202 19.58 -1.36 3.25
C SER A 202 21.07 -1.55 3.36
N TYR A 203 21.45 -2.79 3.65
CA TYR A 203 22.83 -3.26 3.61
C TYR A 203 22.92 -4.40 2.61
N HIS A 204 23.82 -4.29 1.64
CA HIS A 204 24.05 -5.33 0.63
C HIS A 204 25.53 -5.74 0.61
N LYS A 205 25.78 -7.04 0.49
CA LYS A 205 27.12 -7.60 0.32
C LYS A 205 27.02 -8.83 -0.57
N ASN A 206 27.61 -8.75 -1.76
CA ASN A 206 27.47 -9.78 -2.80
C ASN A 206 25.98 -10.03 -3.10
N THR A 207 25.52 -11.27 -2.93
CA THR A 207 24.12 -11.66 -3.14
C THR A 207 23.25 -11.49 -1.91
N MET A 208 23.82 -11.18 -0.74
CA MET A 208 23.06 -11.00 0.49
C MET A 208 22.58 -9.56 0.62
N LEU A 209 21.31 -9.40 0.98
CA LEU A 209 20.72 -8.09 1.22
C LEU A 209 19.84 -8.11 2.46
N VAL A 210 19.95 -7.06 3.27
CA VAL A 210 19.11 -6.80 4.44
C VAL A 210 18.50 -5.42 4.28
N GLY A 211 17.19 -5.31 4.47
CA GLY A 211 16.45 -4.05 4.36
C GLY A 211 15.59 -3.79 5.59
N LEU A 212 15.48 -2.52 5.94
CA LEU A 212 14.59 -1.98 6.96
C LEU A 212 13.86 -0.78 6.36
N THR A 213 12.55 -0.70 6.60
CA THR A 213 11.74 0.47 6.27
C THR A 213 10.86 0.83 7.45
N LEU A 214 10.82 2.10 7.80
CA LEU A 214 9.91 2.68 8.76
C LEU A 214 8.90 3.55 8.00
N HIS A 215 7.63 3.19 8.07
CA HIS A 215 6.55 3.82 7.34
C HIS A 215 5.86 4.88 8.20
N ASP A 216 5.56 6.02 7.59
CA ASP A 216 4.80 7.13 8.16
C ASP A 216 5.32 7.65 9.52
N VAL A 217 6.66 7.62 9.69
CA VAL A 217 7.37 8.00 10.93
C VAL A 217 6.95 9.40 11.40
N VAL A 218 6.79 10.31 10.43
CA VAL A 218 6.16 11.60 10.64
C VAL A 218 4.98 11.68 9.68
N SER A 219 3.77 11.84 10.20
CA SER A 219 2.59 12.00 9.35
C SER A 219 1.55 12.88 10.02
N LYS A 220 0.73 13.56 9.22
CA LYS A 220 -0.43 14.30 9.70
C LYS A 220 -1.43 14.54 8.55
N ILE A 221 -2.72 14.38 8.84
CA ILE A 221 -3.84 14.73 7.97
C ILE A 221 -4.62 15.83 8.67
N TYR A 222 -4.73 16.97 7.99
CA TYR A 222 -5.55 18.11 8.37
C TYR A 222 -6.91 17.98 7.72
N TRP A 223 -7.95 18.09 8.53
CA TRP A 223 -9.35 18.13 8.10
C TRP A 223 -9.88 19.55 8.33
N ASP A 224 -10.79 20.01 7.49
CA ASP A 224 -11.34 21.37 7.62
C ASP A 224 -12.30 21.46 8.82
N GLU A 225 -13.12 20.43 9.04
CA GLU A 225 -14.16 20.43 10.06
C GLU A 225 -13.92 19.46 11.23
N LYS A 226 -12.98 18.51 11.08
CA LYS A 226 -12.67 17.48 12.08
C LYS A 226 -11.30 17.65 12.71
N ASN A 227 -11.08 16.93 13.80
CA ASN A 227 -9.77 16.87 14.42
C ASN A 227 -8.74 16.24 13.47
N ASP A 228 -7.54 16.81 13.49
CA ASP A 228 -6.38 16.27 12.80
C ASP A 228 -6.13 14.80 13.16
N THR A 229 -5.68 14.03 12.19
CA THR A 229 -5.41 12.60 12.34
C THR A 229 -4.00 12.24 11.89
N HIS A 230 -3.51 11.08 12.32
CA HIS A 230 -2.18 10.57 11.98
C HIS A 230 -2.30 9.20 11.30
N LEU A 231 -1.36 8.91 10.41
CA LEU A 231 -1.27 7.59 9.79
C LEU A 231 -0.73 6.56 10.79
N ARG A 232 -1.04 5.29 10.53
CA ARG A 232 -0.50 4.19 11.34
C ARG A 232 0.95 3.92 10.98
N GLN A 233 1.84 4.17 11.93
CA GLN A 233 3.26 3.83 11.80
C GLN A 233 3.47 2.31 11.75
N ARG A 234 4.30 1.87 10.80
CA ARG A 234 4.70 0.47 10.63
C ARG A 234 6.21 0.36 10.46
N TYR A 235 6.75 -0.79 10.80
CA TYR A 235 8.10 -1.19 10.41
C TYR A 235 8.02 -2.37 9.45
N SER A 236 9.01 -2.50 8.59
CA SER A 236 9.20 -3.66 7.70
C SER A 236 10.67 -3.99 7.67
N PHE A 237 11.02 -5.23 7.98
CA PHE A 237 12.39 -5.71 8.00
C PHE A 237 12.48 -6.98 7.18
N GLY A 238 13.54 -7.15 6.40
CA GLY A 238 13.76 -8.38 5.66
C GLY A 238 15.21 -8.64 5.37
N ALA A 239 15.53 -9.91 5.18
CA ALA A 239 16.84 -10.38 4.79
C ALA A 239 16.70 -11.50 3.77
N GLY A 240 17.73 -11.68 2.95
CA GLY A 240 17.80 -12.84 2.09
C GLY A 240 18.85 -12.73 1.01
N PHE A 241 18.65 -13.51 -0.05
CA PHE A 241 19.57 -13.66 -1.15
C PHE A 241 18.92 -13.20 -2.45
N TYR A 242 19.64 -12.41 -3.21
CA TYR A 242 19.25 -11.94 -4.53
C TYR A 242 20.42 -12.13 -5.49
N ASN A 243 20.12 -12.71 -6.65
CA ASN A 243 20.99 -12.72 -7.82
C ASN A 243 20.13 -12.61 -9.09
N GLU A 244 20.77 -12.59 -10.26
CA GLU A 244 20.09 -12.39 -11.56
C GLU A 244 18.95 -13.40 -11.85
N LYS A 245 19.05 -14.62 -11.30
CA LYS A 245 18.09 -15.71 -11.59
C LYS A 245 17.16 -16.01 -10.44
N SER A 246 17.53 -15.70 -9.20
CA SER A 246 16.80 -16.17 -8.04
C SER A 246 16.77 -15.13 -6.94
N THR A 247 15.67 -15.14 -6.19
CA THR A 247 15.48 -14.31 -5.00
C THR A 247 14.88 -15.18 -3.92
N PHE A 248 15.42 -15.12 -2.71
CA PHE A 248 14.84 -15.74 -1.53
C PHE A 248 14.79 -14.70 -0.43
N SER A 249 13.61 -14.50 0.17
CA SER A 249 13.38 -13.48 1.19
C SER A 249 12.70 -14.07 2.42
N VAL A 250 13.17 -13.65 3.59
CA VAL A 250 12.45 -13.80 4.86
C VAL A 250 12.28 -12.41 5.44
N SER A 251 11.06 -12.05 5.84
CA SER A 251 10.78 -10.71 6.31
C SER A 251 9.66 -10.67 7.33
N THR A 252 9.58 -9.56 8.05
CA THR A 252 8.53 -9.25 9.01
C THR A 252 8.03 -7.83 8.80
N GLN A 253 6.75 -7.62 9.06
CA GLN A 253 6.14 -6.30 9.10
C GLN A 253 5.25 -6.21 10.33
N GLY A 254 5.24 -5.07 11.00
CA GLY A 254 4.39 -4.88 12.17
C GLY A 254 4.17 -3.42 12.52
N ARG A 255 3.39 -3.20 13.58
CA ARG A 255 3.14 -1.88 14.16
C ARG A 255 3.99 -1.71 15.42
N PHE A 256 4.53 -0.51 15.64
CA PHE A 256 5.34 -0.23 16.83
C PHE A 256 4.55 -0.36 18.14
N ASN A 257 3.29 0.07 18.14
CA ASN A 257 2.44 0.10 19.33
C ASN A 257 1.57 -1.16 19.50
N GLN A 258 1.63 -2.10 18.53
CA GLN A 258 0.81 -3.31 18.51
C GLN A 258 1.62 -4.47 17.90
N PRO A 259 2.65 -4.98 18.61
CA PRO A 259 3.53 -6.02 18.08
C PRO A 259 2.82 -7.34 17.78
N ASP A 260 1.70 -7.64 18.45
CA ASP A 260 0.87 -8.82 18.20
C ASP A 260 0.20 -8.85 16.82
N GLU A 261 0.20 -7.72 16.11
CA GLU A 261 -0.30 -7.60 14.74
C GLU A 261 0.79 -7.80 13.67
N SER A 262 1.99 -8.24 14.07
CA SER A 262 3.08 -8.49 13.14
C SER A 262 2.78 -9.69 12.22
N THR A 263 3.20 -9.58 10.97
CA THR A 263 3.15 -10.65 9.96
C THR A 263 4.56 -11.04 9.56
N TYR A 264 4.75 -12.33 9.33
CA TYR A 264 6.00 -12.91 8.88
C TYR A 264 5.82 -13.45 7.47
N HIS A 265 6.87 -13.35 6.67
CA HIS A 265 6.81 -13.53 5.22
C HIS A 265 7.99 -14.39 4.76
N ILE A 266 7.72 -15.32 3.85
CA ILE A 266 8.73 -16.10 3.15
C ILE A 266 8.40 -16.02 1.66
N GLY A 267 9.41 -15.70 0.85
CA GLY A 267 9.26 -15.52 -0.59
C GLY A 267 10.40 -16.19 -1.35
N TYR A 268 10.07 -16.72 -2.52
CA TYR A 268 11.01 -17.23 -3.50
C TYR A 268 10.62 -16.77 -4.90
N GLY A 269 11.61 -16.31 -5.67
CA GLY A 269 11.46 -15.93 -7.06
C GLY A 269 12.53 -16.59 -7.92
N TYR A 270 12.17 -16.94 -9.14
CA TYR A 270 13.06 -17.46 -10.17
C TYR A 270 12.80 -16.74 -11.50
N SER A 271 13.86 -16.43 -12.24
CA SER A 271 13.82 -15.79 -13.55
C SER A 271 14.60 -16.62 -14.56
N LEU A 272 13.95 -16.94 -15.66
CA LEU A 272 14.50 -17.70 -16.79
C LEU A 272 14.62 -16.77 -18.00
N GLY A 273 15.85 -16.53 -18.46
CA GLY A 273 16.09 -15.88 -19.75
C GLY A 273 15.68 -16.80 -20.90
N LEU A 274 14.93 -16.25 -21.88
CA LEU A 274 14.46 -16.97 -23.05
C LEU A 274 15.19 -16.46 -24.30
N GLY A 275 15.77 -17.39 -25.07
CA GLY A 275 16.48 -17.11 -26.31
C GLY A 275 17.97 -16.73 -26.14
N LYS A 276 18.69 -16.67 -27.27
CA LYS A 276 20.16 -16.44 -27.30
C LYS A 276 20.60 -15.01 -26.97
N SER A 277 19.69 -14.03 -27.08
CA SER A 277 19.98 -12.59 -26.89
C SER A 277 19.41 -11.99 -25.60
N ALA A 278 18.81 -12.79 -24.71
CA ALA A 278 18.22 -12.38 -23.43
C ALA A 278 17.21 -11.19 -23.50
N THR A 279 16.63 -10.90 -24.66
CA THR A 279 15.60 -9.86 -24.81
C THR A 279 14.23 -10.29 -24.27
N GLN A 280 14.11 -11.54 -23.85
CA GLN A 280 12.90 -12.10 -23.26
C GLN A 280 13.24 -12.81 -21.96
N SER A 281 12.35 -12.70 -20.97
CA SER A 281 12.48 -13.47 -19.73
C SER A 281 11.12 -13.84 -19.17
N PHE A 282 11.06 -15.01 -18.55
CA PHE A 282 9.91 -15.47 -17.80
C PHE A 282 10.29 -15.59 -16.33
N GLY A 283 9.52 -14.96 -15.45
CA GLY A 283 9.69 -15.01 -14.01
C GLY A 283 8.56 -15.75 -13.34
N PHE A 284 8.89 -16.60 -12.38
CA PHE A 284 7.96 -17.22 -11.44
C PHE A 284 8.28 -16.77 -10.02
N LYS A 285 7.25 -16.51 -9.22
CA LYS A 285 7.37 -16.11 -7.82
C LYS A 285 6.33 -16.84 -6.99
N THR A 286 6.71 -17.22 -5.78
CA THR A 286 5.82 -17.83 -4.81
C THR A 286 6.19 -17.36 -3.42
N GLY A 287 5.23 -17.33 -2.53
CA GLY A 287 5.47 -16.96 -1.15
C GLY A 287 4.28 -17.24 -0.27
N LEU A 288 4.51 -17.06 1.02
CA LEU A 288 3.50 -17.23 2.05
C LEU A 288 3.74 -16.24 3.17
N TYR A 289 2.65 -15.79 3.80
CA TYR A 289 2.75 -14.93 4.97
C TYR A 289 1.57 -15.12 5.94
N GLY A 290 1.77 -14.71 7.18
CA GLY A 290 0.73 -14.73 8.20
C GLY A 290 1.24 -14.19 9.54
N SER A 291 0.33 -13.90 10.47
CA SER A 291 0.68 -13.55 11.85
C SER A 291 0.99 -14.79 12.70
N LYS A 292 0.38 -15.93 12.35
CA LYS A 292 0.61 -17.24 12.99
C LYS A 292 0.62 -18.34 11.92
N PHE A 293 1.56 -19.26 12.01
CA PHE A 293 1.69 -20.44 11.11
C PHE A 293 1.14 -21.72 11.73
N ASP A 294 0.22 -21.61 12.68
CA ASP A 294 -0.39 -22.73 13.39
C ASP A 294 -1.48 -23.43 12.55
N LYS A 295 -2.21 -22.68 11.72
CA LYS A 295 -3.34 -23.18 10.92
C LYS A 295 -3.36 -22.55 9.53
N MET A 296 -3.71 -23.34 8.51
CA MET A 296 -3.81 -22.85 7.12
C MET A 296 -4.73 -21.65 6.93
N LYS A 297 -5.79 -21.52 7.73
CA LYS A 297 -6.71 -20.37 7.69
C LYS A 297 -6.06 -19.03 8.13
N ASN A 298 -4.93 -19.09 8.83
CA ASN A 298 -4.18 -17.94 9.31
C ASN A 298 -3.05 -17.56 8.34
N MET A 299 -2.88 -18.31 7.25
CA MET A 299 -1.84 -18.11 6.25
C MET A 299 -2.42 -17.62 4.93
N TYR A 300 -1.67 -16.75 4.29
CA TYR A 300 -1.87 -16.30 2.92
C TYR A 300 -0.82 -16.93 2.04
N TYR A 301 -1.24 -17.38 0.86
CA TYR A 301 -0.39 -17.93 -0.17
C TYR A 301 -0.38 -16.97 -1.34
N THR A 302 0.79 -16.77 -1.92
CA THR A 302 0.99 -15.85 -3.02
C THR A 302 1.70 -16.54 -4.16
N LEU A 303 1.25 -16.25 -5.38
CA LEU A 303 1.86 -16.73 -6.61
C LEU A 303 1.99 -15.55 -7.57
N GLY A 304 3.08 -15.49 -8.31
CA GLY A 304 3.35 -14.44 -9.28
C GLY A 304 4.01 -15.00 -10.53
N ILE A 305 3.60 -14.49 -11.68
CA ILE A 305 4.26 -14.73 -12.96
C ILE A 305 4.54 -13.40 -13.63
N GLY A 306 5.63 -13.34 -14.38
CA GLY A 306 6.00 -12.16 -15.14
C GLY A 306 6.66 -12.51 -16.46
N TYR A 307 6.38 -11.74 -17.49
CA TYR A 307 6.97 -11.93 -18.80
C TYR A 307 7.50 -10.59 -19.32
N THR A 308 8.78 -10.59 -19.69
CA THR A 308 9.49 -9.43 -20.22
C THR A 308 9.77 -9.65 -21.70
N VAL A 309 9.52 -8.63 -22.52
CA VAL A 309 9.92 -8.57 -23.93
C VAL A 309 10.49 -7.19 -24.22
N SER A 310 11.78 -7.11 -24.50
CA SER A 310 12.52 -5.86 -24.71
C SER A 310 12.32 -4.91 -23.52
N MET A 311 11.71 -3.75 -23.73
CA MET A 311 11.43 -2.75 -22.69
C MET A 311 10.08 -2.93 -21.99
N PHE A 312 9.26 -3.89 -22.42
CA PHE A 312 7.93 -4.13 -21.86
C PHE A 312 7.96 -5.30 -20.92
N ARG A 313 7.22 -5.18 -19.82
CA ARG A 313 6.96 -6.30 -18.91
C ARG A 313 5.53 -6.29 -18.43
N VAL A 314 4.98 -7.48 -18.32
CA VAL A 314 3.67 -7.73 -17.71
C VAL A 314 3.86 -8.69 -16.56
N ASP A 315 3.27 -8.36 -15.40
CA ASP A 315 3.25 -9.26 -14.24
C ASP A 315 1.81 -9.45 -13.76
N ILE A 316 1.52 -10.66 -13.29
CA ILE A 316 0.27 -11.04 -12.64
C ILE A 316 0.63 -11.76 -11.36
N SER A 317 0.01 -11.36 -10.26
CA SER A 317 0.13 -12.04 -8.98
C SER A 317 -1.22 -12.26 -8.34
N ALA A 318 -1.33 -13.36 -7.60
CA ALA A 318 -2.51 -13.76 -6.87
C ALA A 318 -2.17 -13.92 -5.39
N ILE A 319 -3.12 -13.60 -4.54
CA ILE A 319 -3.04 -13.85 -3.10
C ILE A 319 -4.30 -14.55 -2.64
N SER A 320 -4.15 -15.69 -1.95
CA SER A 320 -5.26 -16.49 -1.45
C SER A 320 -5.10 -16.79 0.03
N LYS A 321 -6.13 -16.49 0.83
CA LYS A 321 -6.21 -16.92 2.22
C LYS A 321 -6.72 -18.37 2.31
N GLY A 322 -5.94 -19.26 2.94
CA GLY A 322 -6.34 -20.64 3.19
C GLY A 322 -6.68 -21.47 1.94
N PHE A 323 -6.02 -21.21 0.80
CA PHE A 323 -6.21 -21.96 -0.46
C PHE A 323 -7.66 -22.09 -0.96
N THR A 324 -8.46 -21.02 -0.84
CA THR A 324 -9.82 -21.03 -1.39
C THR A 324 -9.92 -20.01 -2.51
N ALA A 325 -10.43 -20.43 -3.68
CA ALA A 325 -10.67 -19.53 -4.82
C ALA A 325 -11.53 -18.32 -4.41
N ARG A 326 -12.46 -18.53 -3.47
CA ARG A 326 -13.32 -17.51 -2.83
C ARG A 326 -12.55 -16.35 -2.17
N ASN A 327 -11.31 -16.57 -1.75
CA ASN A 327 -10.50 -15.59 -1.03
C ASN A 327 -9.28 -15.15 -1.84
N THR A 328 -9.35 -15.24 -3.17
CA THR A 328 -8.23 -14.89 -4.04
C THR A 328 -8.38 -13.50 -4.64
N ASP A 329 -7.41 -12.62 -4.39
CA ASP A 329 -7.30 -11.32 -5.07
C ASP A 329 -6.21 -11.40 -6.14
N TYR A 330 -6.41 -10.67 -7.25
CA TYR A 330 -5.45 -10.60 -8.35
C TYR A 330 -4.92 -9.17 -8.51
N LEU A 331 -3.61 -9.07 -8.67
CA LEU A 331 -2.90 -7.85 -8.98
C LEU A 331 -2.20 -8.00 -10.33
N PHE A 332 -2.33 -7.01 -11.18
CA PHE A 332 -1.78 -6.96 -12.52
C PHE A 332 -0.92 -5.70 -12.65
N SER A 333 0.19 -5.78 -13.37
CA SER A 333 0.99 -4.60 -13.69
C SER A 333 1.55 -4.63 -15.10
N ILE A 334 1.70 -3.43 -15.66
CA ILE A 334 2.44 -3.19 -16.91
C ILE A 334 3.59 -2.26 -16.56
N THR A 335 4.77 -2.61 -17.07
CA THR A 335 5.99 -1.82 -16.95
C THR A 335 6.58 -1.56 -18.32
N VAL A 336 7.10 -0.35 -18.49
CA VAL A 336 7.86 0.08 -19.66
C VAL A 336 9.14 0.75 -19.20
N GLY A 337 10.30 0.30 -19.66
CA GLY A 337 11.57 0.92 -19.30
C GLY A 337 12.79 0.08 -19.62
N ARG A 338 13.97 0.65 -19.33
CA ARG A 338 15.28 0.02 -19.47
C ARG A 338 16.22 0.47 -18.39
#